data_AF-A0A7C5TU39-F1
#
_entry.id   AF-A0A7C5TU39-F1
#
_cell.length_a   1.000
_cell.length_b   1.000
_cell.length_c   1.000
_cell.angle_alpha   90.00
_cell.angle_beta   90.00
_cell.angle_gamma   90.00
#
_symmetry.space_group_name_H-M   'P 1'
#
loop_
_entity.id
_entity.type
_entity.pdbx_description
1 polymer ?
#
loop_
_entity_poly.entity_id
_entity_poly.type
_entity_poly.pdbx_seq_one_letter_code
_entity_poly.pdbx_strand_id
1 'polypeptide(L)'
;MRPSLDIEGGPMLVRHTVRSLLIPIALTGLLGAGCRPAAGPEAATPPAVTPEHASRFVDPDPRETHFSRLHMLTDGGENAEAYFSFDGKRLIFQS
;
A
#
# COMPACT_ATOMS: atom_id res chain seq x y z
N MET A 1 -7.92 46.95 31.42
CA MET A 1 -8.95 46.02 31.93
C MET A 1 -9.24 45.00 30.85
N ARG A 2 -8.68 43.79 30.98
CA ARG A 2 -8.99 42.61 30.16
C ARG A 2 -9.60 41.58 31.11
N PRO A 3 -10.81 41.07 30.90
CA PRO A 3 -11.31 39.96 31.69
C PRO A 3 -10.71 38.66 31.16
N SER A 4 -9.87 38.06 32.00
CA SER A 4 -9.56 36.63 32.01
C SER A 4 -10.83 35.87 32.40
N LEU A 5 -11.30 34.98 31.53
CA LEU A 5 -12.22 33.92 31.92
C LEU A 5 -11.53 32.60 31.61
N ASP A 6 -10.82 32.15 32.63
CA ASP A 6 -10.36 30.79 32.82
C ASP A 6 -11.59 29.87 32.79
N ILE A 7 -11.70 29.05 31.75
CA ILE A 7 -12.68 27.96 31.68
C ILE A 7 -12.03 26.74 32.32
N GLU A 8 -12.36 26.51 33.59
CA GLU A 8 -12.27 25.20 34.24
C GLU A 8 -13.22 24.22 33.54
N GLY A 9 -12.73 23.04 33.18
CA GLY A 9 -13.53 21.97 32.59
C GLY A 9 -12.72 20.67 32.59
N GLY A 10 -12.94 19.86 33.63
CA GLY A 10 -12.11 18.72 34.02
C GLY A 10 -12.01 17.54 33.03
N PRO A 11 -11.26 16.49 33.42
CA PRO A 11 -10.85 15.41 32.52
C PRO A 11 -12.03 14.54 32.06
N MET A 12 -12.14 14.39 30.74
CA MET A 12 -12.98 13.39 30.07
C MET A 12 -12.42 11.98 30.33
N LEU A 13 -12.60 11.49 31.55
CA LEU A 13 -12.42 10.08 31.90
C LEU A 13 -13.69 9.34 31.48
N VAL A 14 -13.75 8.88 30.22
CA VAL A 14 -14.80 7.98 29.75
C VAL A 14 -14.59 6.63 30.43
N ARG A 15 -15.33 6.43 31.52
CA ARG A 15 -15.32 5.19 32.32
C ARG A 15 -15.95 4.07 31.49
N HIS A 16 -15.12 3.20 30.96
CA HIS A 16 -15.51 1.90 30.41
C HIS A 16 -16.22 1.08 31.48
N THR A 17 -17.56 1.01 31.44
CA THR A 17 -18.35 0.15 32.34
C THR A 17 -19.66 -0.28 31.69
N VAL A 18 -19.61 -1.28 30.80
CA VAL A 18 -20.74 -2.17 30.51
C VAL A 18 -20.14 -3.58 30.40
N ARG A 19 -19.95 -4.24 31.54
CA ARG A 19 -20.89 -5.21 32.13
C ARG A 19 -20.91 -6.50 31.31
N SER A 20 -20.10 -7.44 31.80
CA SER A 20 -19.94 -8.82 31.38
C SER A 20 -21.28 -9.54 31.12
N LEU A 21 -21.39 -10.20 29.97
CA LEU A 21 -22.31 -11.32 29.80
C LEU A 21 -21.50 -12.50 29.23
N LEU A 22 -21.20 -13.45 30.12
CA LEU A 22 -20.69 -14.77 29.79
C LEU A 22 -21.86 -15.60 29.23
N ILE A 23 -21.72 -16.15 28.02
CA ILE A 23 -22.53 -17.30 27.56
C ILE A 23 -21.53 -18.36 27.06
N PRO A 24 -21.40 -19.52 27.72
CA PRO A 24 -20.64 -20.62 27.16
C PRO A 24 -21.56 -21.41 26.22
N ILE A 25 -21.12 -21.65 24.98
CA ILE A 25 -21.64 -22.75 24.16
C ILE A 25 -20.46 -23.68 23.90
N ALA A 26 -20.39 -24.74 24.71
CA ALA A 26 -19.59 -25.92 24.42
C ALA A 26 -20.47 -26.91 23.66
N LEU A 27 -20.11 -27.29 22.42
CA LEU A 27 -20.13 -28.69 21.97
C LEU A 27 -19.44 -28.88 20.60
N THR A 28 -18.23 -29.44 20.66
CA THR A 28 -17.69 -30.60 19.92
C THR A 28 -17.94 -30.76 18.40
N GLY A 29 -16.85 -31.00 17.64
CA GLY A 29 -16.88 -32.02 16.58
C GLY A 29 -15.98 -31.88 15.34
N LEU A 30 -14.74 -32.41 15.43
CA LEU A 30 -14.14 -33.37 14.48
C LEU A 30 -13.49 -32.92 13.15
N LEU A 31 -12.24 -33.41 13.00
CA LEU A 31 -11.50 -33.85 11.79
C LEU A 31 -10.68 -32.84 10.96
N GLY A 32 -9.37 -33.12 10.88
CA GLY A 32 -8.47 -32.55 9.87
C GLY A 32 -7.00 -32.72 10.21
N ALA A 33 -6.48 -33.95 10.18
CA ALA A 33 -5.04 -34.19 10.20
C ALA A 33 -4.43 -33.84 8.84
N GLY A 34 -3.33 -33.09 8.85
CA GLY A 34 -2.35 -33.06 7.75
C GLY A 34 -1.97 -31.66 7.28
N CYS A 35 -0.71 -31.27 7.51
CA CYS A 35 0.19 -30.78 6.44
C CYS A 35 1.62 -30.53 6.95
N ARG A 36 2.50 -31.44 6.54
CA ARG A 36 3.89 -31.30 6.03
C ARG A 36 4.85 -30.28 6.69
N PRO A 37 6.05 -30.70 7.16
CA PRO A 37 7.07 -29.75 7.59
C PRO A 37 7.57 -28.94 6.39
N ALA A 38 7.65 -27.63 6.57
CA ALA A 38 8.17 -26.68 5.59
C ALA A 38 9.67 -26.91 5.40
N ALA A 39 10.08 -27.21 4.17
CA ALA A 39 11.47 -27.03 3.76
C ALA A 39 11.78 -25.53 3.82
N GLY A 40 12.80 -25.15 4.60
CA GLY A 40 13.24 -23.77 4.72
C GLY A 40 13.78 -23.23 3.39
N PRO A 41 13.65 -21.92 3.11
CA PRO A 41 14.13 -21.36 1.86
C PRO A 41 15.66 -21.39 1.83
N GLU A 42 16.19 -22.14 0.86
CA GLU A 42 17.55 -22.00 0.35
C GLU A 42 17.75 -20.54 -0.08
N ALA A 43 18.74 -19.88 0.51
CA ALA A 43 19.04 -18.47 0.27
C ALA A 43 19.46 -18.27 -1.20
N ALA A 44 18.51 -17.91 -2.04
CA ALA A 44 18.75 -17.50 -3.41
C ALA A 44 19.69 -16.27 -3.41
N THR A 45 20.78 -16.38 -4.15
CA THR A 45 21.69 -15.26 -4.44
C THR A 45 20.88 -14.11 -5.07
N PRO A 46 21.01 -12.85 -4.60
CA PRO A 46 20.33 -11.72 -5.24
C PRO A 46 20.80 -11.61 -6.71
N PRO A 47 19.88 -11.54 -7.69
CA PRO A 47 20.29 -11.33 -9.07
C PRO A 47 21.02 -9.99 -9.18
N ALA A 48 22.09 -9.97 -9.97
CA ALA A 48 22.86 -8.77 -10.25
C ALA A 48 21.93 -7.67 -10.77
N VAL A 49 21.89 -6.54 -10.06
CA VAL A 49 21.10 -5.35 -10.42
C VAL A 49 21.61 -4.77 -11.74
N THR A 50 21.00 -5.20 -12.83
CA THR A 50 20.99 -4.43 -14.08
C THR A 50 20.19 -3.16 -13.78
N PRO A 51 20.59 -1.97 -14.25
CA PRO A 51 19.74 -0.78 -14.13
C PRO A 51 18.58 -0.94 -15.13
N GLU A 52 17.63 -1.80 -14.79
CA GLU A 52 16.57 -2.25 -15.70
C GLU A 52 15.47 -1.18 -15.88
N HIS A 53 15.45 -0.18 -15.00
CA HIS A 53 14.38 0.81 -14.91
C HIS A 53 14.76 2.17 -15.52
N ALA A 54 15.42 2.17 -16.68
CA ALA A 54 15.69 3.39 -17.42
C ALA A 54 14.52 3.72 -18.36
N SER A 55 14.02 4.95 -18.27
CA SER A 55 12.99 5.44 -19.17
C SER A 55 13.45 5.33 -20.63
N ARG A 56 12.60 4.76 -21.51
CA ARG A 56 12.95 4.47 -22.91
C ARG A 56 11.81 4.81 -23.85
N PHE A 57 12.12 5.01 -25.13
CA PHE A 57 11.10 5.18 -26.15
C PHE A 57 10.67 3.85 -26.78
N VAL A 58 9.41 3.75 -27.15
CA VAL A 58 8.79 2.61 -27.83
C VAL A 58 8.10 3.10 -29.10
N ASP A 59 8.42 2.46 -30.22
CA ASP A 59 7.71 2.72 -31.47
C ASP A 59 6.40 1.95 -31.49
N PRO A 60 5.27 2.59 -31.87
CA PRO A 60 3.98 1.92 -31.95
C PRO A 60 3.96 0.87 -33.08
N ASP A 61 3.01 -0.06 -33.02
CA ASP A 61 2.78 -1.00 -34.12
C ASP A 61 2.51 -0.22 -35.42
N PRO A 62 3.04 -0.66 -36.58
CA PRO A 62 2.84 0.04 -37.84
C PRO A 62 1.37 0.23 -38.27
N ARG A 63 0.45 -0.57 -37.73
CA ARG A 63 -1.00 -0.44 -38.00
C ARG A 63 -1.67 0.62 -37.13
N GLU A 64 -1.02 1.10 -36.07
CA GLU A 64 -1.61 2.08 -35.18
C GLU A 64 -1.33 3.51 -35.66
N THR A 65 -2.41 4.28 -35.81
CA THR A 65 -2.36 5.58 -36.52
C THR A 65 -2.52 6.80 -35.62
N HIS A 66 -2.87 6.64 -34.35
CA HIS A 66 -3.16 7.76 -33.45
C HIS A 66 -1.99 8.11 -32.54
N PHE A 67 -1.16 7.12 -32.21
CA PHE A 67 -0.01 7.35 -31.35
C PHE A 67 1.26 7.64 -32.15
N SER A 68 1.99 8.66 -31.69
CA SER A 68 3.39 8.85 -32.06
C SER A 68 4.29 7.95 -31.20
N ARG A 69 5.60 8.15 -31.31
CA ARG A 69 6.60 7.49 -30.46
C ARG A 69 6.24 7.63 -28.98
N LEU A 70 6.10 6.51 -28.30
CA LEU A 70 5.71 6.42 -26.89
C LEU A 70 6.95 6.53 -26.00
N HIS A 71 6.80 7.10 -24.81
CA HIS A 71 7.85 7.19 -23.80
C HIS A 71 7.45 6.35 -22.58
N MET A 72 8.17 5.25 -22.35
CA MET A 72 7.99 4.35 -21.22
C MET A 72 8.73 4.91 -20.01
N LEU A 73 7.98 5.15 -18.94
CA LEU A 73 8.48 5.82 -17.74
C LEU A 73 8.84 4.84 -16.63
N THR A 74 8.17 3.70 -16.56
CA THR A 74 8.40 2.62 -15.60
C THR A 74 8.24 1.25 -16.28
N ASP A 75 8.89 0.25 -15.70
CA ASP A 75 8.66 -1.17 -15.95
C ASP A 75 8.04 -1.81 -14.70
N GLY A 76 7.33 -2.93 -14.89
CA GLY A 76 6.77 -3.71 -13.77
C GLY A 76 5.51 -3.15 -13.09
N GLY A 77 5.12 -1.90 -13.34
CA GLY A 77 3.85 -1.34 -12.83
C GLY A 77 3.87 -0.86 -11.38
N GLU A 78 5.06 -0.71 -10.78
CA GLU A 78 5.23 -0.21 -9.41
C GLU A 78 4.68 1.21 -9.21
N ASN A 79 4.56 2.02 -10.28
CA ASN A 79 3.95 3.35 -10.23
C ASN A 79 2.87 3.46 -11.31
N ALA A 80 1.61 3.28 -10.90
CA ALA A 80 0.45 3.40 -11.79
C ALA A 80 -0.09 4.85 -11.88
N GLU A 81 0.37 5.74 -10.99
CA GLU A 81 -0.13 7.11 -10.87
C GLU A 81 1.01 8.13 -11.00
N ALA A 82 0.77 9.17 -11.82
CA ALA A 82 1.68 10.30 -11.98
C ALA A 82 0.88 11.60 -12.13
N TYR A 83 1.44 12.68 -11.58
CA TYR A 83 0.86 14.02 -11.63
C TYR A 83 1.76 14.97 -12.43
N PHE A 84 1.15 15.85 -13.21
CA PHE A 84 1.88 16.97 -13.81
C PHE A 84 2.10 18.06 -12.77
N SER A 85 3.29 18.67 -12.79
CA SER A 85 3.51 19.93 -12.10
C SER A 85 2.53 20.99 -12.61
N PHE A 86 2.25 22.00 -11.79
CA PHE A 86 1.34 23.09 -12.15
C PHE A 86 1.71 23.77 -13.49
N ASP A 87 3.01 23.89 -13.79
CA ASP A 87 3.52 24.46 -15.03
C ASP A 87 3.64 23.44 -16.19
N GLY A 88 3.26 22.18 -15.98
CA GLY A 88 3.30 21.11 -16.97
C GLY A 88 4.69 20.60 -17.35
N LYS A 89 5.75 21.06 -16.68
CA LYS A 89 7.14 20.74 -17.07
C LYS A 89 7.71 19.47 -16.44
N ARG A 90 7.05 18.93 -15.41
CA ARG A 90 7.53 17.77 -14.67
C ARG A 90 6.40 16.77 -14.47
N LEU A 91 6.78 15.50 -14.49
CA LEU A 91 5.96 14.40 -14.03
C LEU A 91 6.47 13.96 -12.66
N ILE A 92 5.55 13.76 -11.72
CA ILE A 92 5.83 13.36 -10.35
C ILE A 92 5.13 12.03 -10.14
N PHE A 93 5.91 10.97 -9.90
CA PHE A 93 5.40 9.63 -9.62
C PHE A 93 5.15 9.45 -8.14
N GLN A 94 4.08 8.74 -7.81
CA GLN A 94 3.84 8.29 -6.44
C GLN A 94 4.50 6.93 -6.24
N SER A 95 5.58 6.91 -5.44
CA SER A 95 6.27 5.70 -4.99
C SER A 95 5.54 4.95 -3.89
#